data_AF-A0A7T1WVT1-F1
#
_entry.id   AF-A0A7T1WVT1-F1
#
_cell.length_a   1.000
_cell.length_b   1.000
_cell.length_c   1.000
_cell.angle_alpha   90.00
_cell.angle_beta   90.00
_cell.angle_gamma   90.00
#
_symmetry.space_group_name_H-M   'P 1'
#
loop_
_entity.id
_entity.type
_entity.pdbx_description
1 polymer ?
#
loop_
_entity_poly.entity_id
_entity_poly.type
_entity_poly.pdbx_seq_one_letter_code
_entity_poly.pdbx_strand_id
1 'polypeptide(L)'
;MTPPLPLAFPATHDASLPKKRLPAGRPREWYVSHNRQLKAMRIAIALLDSGVYTPGQARDHTIRRTAARIGVHPPSNTTCRLVRSLLP
;
A
#
# COMPACT_ATOMS: atom_id res chain seq x y z
N MET A 1 18.56 12.88 -38.15
CA MET A 1 17.32 13.02 -37.37
C MET A 1 17.43 12.14 -36.14
N THR A 2 17.88 12.71 -35.03
CA THR A 2 17.93 12.03 -33.72
C THR A 2 16.54 12.09 -33.10
N PRO A 3 15.94 10.96 -32.68
CA PRO A 3 14.66 11.02 -31.97
C PRO A 3 14.85 11.71 -30.61
N PRO A 4 13.89 12.54 -30.16
CA PRO A 4 13.98 13.16 -28.84
C PRO A 4 13.91 12.07 -27.77
N LEU A 5 14.82 12.16 -26.78
CA LEU A 5 14.83 11.27 -25.63
C LEU A 5 13.47 11.34 -24.92
N PRO A 6 12.90 10.19 -24.48
CA PRO A 6 11.65 10.20 -23.73
C PRO A 6 11.86 11.02 -22.46
N LEU A 7 10.96 11.97 -22.23
CA LEU A 7 10.89 12.74 -20.99
C LEU A 7 10.78 11.75 -19.84
N ALA A 8 11.88 11.57 -19.10
CA ALA A 8 11.87 10.80 -17.87
C ALA A 8 11.02 11.58 -16.87
N PHE A 9 9.74 11.23 -16.75
CA PHE A 9 8.94 11.68 -15.63
C PHE A 9 9.66 11.22 -14.37
N PRO A 10 10.05 12.13 -13.45
CA PRO A 10 10.58 11.67 -12.18
C PRO A 10 9.47 10.86 -11.53
N ALA A 11 9.70 9.56 -11.36
CA ALA A 11 8.80 8.68 -10.63
C ALA A 11 8.85 9.09 -9.15
N THR A 12 8.21 10.20 -8.80
CA THR A 12 7.97 10.62 -7.42
C THR A 12 6.85 9.77 -6.83
N HIS A 13 7.04 8.45 -6.77
CA HIS A 13 6.12 7.54 -6.10
C HIS A 13 6.56 7.24 -4.64
N ASP A 14 7.76 7.66 -4.24
CA ASP A 14 8.37 7.23 -2.96
C ASP A 14 8.44 8.32 -1.87
N ALA A 15 7.88 9.51 -2.11
CA ALA A 15 7.78 10.51 -1.06
C ALA A 15 6.62 10.14 -0.12
N SER A 16 6.85 9.23 0.83
CA SER A 16 5.89 8.95 1.90
C SER A 16 5.52 10.27 2.56
N LEU A 17 4.24 10.66 2.46
CA LEU A 17 3.74 11.91 3.02
C LEU A 17 4.16 12.04 4.50
N PRO A 18 4.49 13.26 4.96
CA PRO A 18 4.90 13.50 6.33
C PRO A 18 3.81 12.99 7.28
N LYS A 19 4.18 12.07 8.17
CA LYS A 19 3.25 11.47 9.11
C LYS A 19 2.80 12.52 10.12
N LYS A 20 1.57 13.02 9.97
CA LYS A 20 0.92 13.83 11.01
C LYS A 20 0.61 12.93 12.21
N ARG A 21 0.85 13.44 13.42
CA ARG A 21 0.50 12.72 14.65
C ARG A 21 -1.02 12.51 14.72
N LEU A 22 -1.44 11.31 15.12
CA LEU A 22 -2.85 11.00 15.34
C LEU A 22 -3.38 11.82 16.53
N PRO A 23 -4.67 12.22 16.51
CA PRO A 23 -5.28 13.00 17.59
C PRO A 23 -5.23 12.20 18.90
N ALA A 24 -4.94 12.83 20.03
CA ALA A 24 -4.98 12.19 21.34
C ALA A 24 -6.42 11.95 21.83
N GLY A 25 -6.62 11.08 22.83
CA GLY A 25 -7.90 10.88 23.52
C GLY A 25 -8.91 9.96 22.82
N ARG A 26 -8.50 9.20 21.79
CA ARG A 26 -9.36 8.19 21.16
C ARG A 26 -9.19 6.83 21.84
N PRO A 27 -10.20 5.94 21.75
CA PRO A 27 -10.04 4.56 22.23
C PRO A 27 -8.95 3.84 21.42
N ARG A 28 -8.25 2.89 22.05
CA ARG A 28 -7.16 2.11 21.45
C ARG A 28 -7.55 1.50 20.10
N GLU A 29 -8.75 0.95 20.01
CA GLU A 29 -9.26 0.29 18.80
C GLU A 29 -9.32 1.22 17.60
N TRP A 30 -9.64 2.49 17.81
CA TRP A 30 -9.67 3.49 16.73
C TRP A 30 -8.29 3.63 16.09
N TYR A 31 -7.24 3.75 16.90
CA TYR A 31 -5.86 3.84 16.39
C TYR A 31 -5.43 2.54 15.70
N VAL A 32 -5.82 1.38 16.24
CA VAL A 32 -5.49 0.08 15.64
C VAL A 32 -6.14 -0.04 14.25
N SER A 33 -7.43 0.25 14.14
CA SER A 33 -8.18 0.20 12.88
C SER A 33 -7.63 1.21 11.87
N HIS A 34 -7.35 2.44 12.30
CA HIS A 34 -6.78 3.47 11.43
C HIS A 34 -5.39 3.08 10.90
N ASN A 35 -4.49 2.59 11.78
CA ASN A 35 -3.17 2.13 11.35
C ASN A 35 -3.24 0.88 10.47
N ARG A 36 -4.21 -0.02 10.69
CA ARG A 36 -4.46 -1.18 9.82
C ARG A 36 -4.92 -0.72 8.43
N GLN A 37 -5.76 0.31 8.34
CA GLN A 37 -6.21 0.88 7.07
C GLN A 37 -5.04 1.56 6.32
N LEU A 38 -4.24 2.38 7.00
CA LEU A 38 -3.03 2.97 6.40
C LEU A 38 -2.06 1.90 5.88
N LYS A 39 -1.85 0.83 6.65
CA LYS A 39 -1.04 -0.30 6.22
C LYS A 39 -1.63 -1.00 4.99
N ALA A 40 -2.94 -1.22 4.97
CA ALA A 40 -3.60 -1.85 3.83
C ALA A 40 -3.52 -1.00 2.56
N MET A 41 -3.73 0.31 2.67
CA MET A 41 -3.63 1.24 1.54
C MET A 41 -2.22 1.25 0.94
N ARG A 42 -1.17 1.30 1.77
CA ARG A 42 0.23 1.24 1.29
C ARG A 42 0.49 -0.04 0.48
N ILE A 43 -0.03 -1.17 0.93
CA ILE A 43 0.13 -2.44 0.21
C ILE A 43 -0.72 -2.46 -1.06
N ALA A 44 -1.95 -1.93 -1.03
CA ALA A 44 -2.83 -1.89 -2.19
C ALA A 44 -2.25 -1.05 -3.33
N ILE A 45 -1.70 0.13 -3.03
CA ILE A 45 -0.99 0.98 -4.00
C ILE A 45 0.18 0.20 -4.61
N ALA A 46 1.05 -0.38 -3.79
CA ALA A 46 2.17 -1.18 -4.27
C ALA A 46 1.77 -2.41 -5.11
N LEU A 47 0.59 -2.98 -4.83
CA LEU A 47 0.05 -4.08 -5.64
C LEU A 47 -0.37 -3.59 -7.02
N LEU A 48 -1.13 -2.49 -7.08
CA LEU A 48 -1.55 -1.86 -8.33
C LEU A 48 -0.35 -1.45 -9.18
N ASP A 49 0.65 -0.81 -8.58
CA ASP A 49 1.90 -0.43 -9.25
C ASP A 49 2.68 -1.63 -9.78
N SER A 50 2.54 -2.79 -9.12
CA SER A 50 3.16 -4.05 -9.53
C SER A 50 2.36 -4.86 -10.56
N GLY A 51 1.20 -4.34 -11.01
CA GLY A 51 0.34 -5.00 -12.01
C GLY A 51 -0.70 -5.96 -11.45
N VAL A 52 -1.05 -5.84 -10.18
CA VAL A 52 -2.16 -6.60 -9.56
C VAL A 52 -3.41 -5.72 -9.59
N TYR A 53 -4.33 -6.02 -10.51
CA TYR A 53 -5.49 -5.18 -10.79
C TYR A 53 -6.77 -5.67 -10.12
N THR A 54 -6.86 -6.94 -9.70
CA THR A 54 -8.10 -7.48 -9.13
C THR A 54 -7.88 -8.15 -7.76
N PRO A 55 -8.92 -8.20 -6.91
CA PRO A 55 -8.90 -8.91 -5.62
C PRO A 55 -8.49 -10.38 -5.75
N GLY A 56 -8.85 -11.04 -6.85
CA GLY A 56 -8.51 -12.44 -7.12
C GLY A 56 -7.01 -12.69 -7.35
N GLN A 57 -6.30 -11.72 -7.92
CA GLN A 57 -4.84 -11.76 -8.09
C GLN A 57 -4.11 -11.50 -6.76
N ALA A 58 -4.72 -10.74 -5.84
CA ALA A 58 -4.18 -10.41 -4.53
C ALA A 58 -4.32 -11.55 -3.50
N ARG A 59 -3.72 -12.71 -3.79
CA ARG A 59 -3.65 -13.84 -2.83
C ARG A 59 -2.78 -13.49 -1.62
N ASP A 60 -2.99 -14.16 -0.49
CA ASP A 60 -2.29 -13.83 0.77
C ASP A 60 -0.76 -13.85 0.63
N HIS A 61 -0.22 -14.82 -0.13
CA HIS A 61 1.22 -14.88 -0.42
C HIS A 61 1.69 -13.69 -1.25
N THR A 62 0.92 -13.25 -2.25
CA THR A 62 1.23 -12.08 -3.08
C THR A 62 1.26 -10.81 -2.22
N ILE A 63 0.24 -10.62 -1.38
CA ILE A 63 0.14 -9.49 -0.45
C ILE A 63 1.33 -9.48 0.51
N ARG A 64 1.66 -10.61 1.14
CA ARG A 64 2.78 -10.72 2.07
C ARG A 64 4.14 -10.50 1.37
N ARG A 65 4.32 -11.01 0.16
CA ARG A 65 5.53 -10.79 -0.65
C ARG A 65 5.69 -9.33 -1.04
N THR A 66 4.60 -8.68 -1.46
CA THR A 66 4.61 -7.23 -1.76
C THR A 66 4.92 -6.42 -0.51
N ALA A 67 4.32 -6.74 0.64
CA ALA A 67 4.62 -6.10 1.91
C ALA A 67 6.11 -6.20 2.27
N ALA A 68 6.72 -7.37 2.11
CA ALA A 68 8.16 -7.55 2.32
C ALA A 68 9.02 -6.70 1.37
N ARG A 69 8.64 -6.62 0.08
CA ARG A 69 9.34 -5.80 -0.92
C ARG A 69 9.33 -4.30 -0.57
N ILE A 70 8.24 -3.79 -0.02
CA ILE A 70 8.11 -2.37 0.38
C ILE A 70 8.53 -2.11 1.84
N GLY A 71 9.19 -3.08 2.51
CA GLY A 71 9.65 -2.94 3.89
C GLY A 71 8.53 -2.84 4.94
N VAL A 72 7.32 -3.28 4.63
CA VAL A 72 6.18 -3.30 5.57
C VAL A 72 6.16 -4.64 6.32
N HIS A 73 6.07 -4.58 7.65
CA HIS A 73 5.94 -5.77 8.50
C HIS A 73 4.76 -6.67 8.06
N PRO A 74 4.92 -8.01 8.09
CA PRO A 74 3.94 -8.96 7.60
C PRO A 74 2.48 -8.63 7.98
N PRO A 75 1.57 -8.54 6.99
CA PRO A 75 0.15 -8.29 7.26
C PRO A 75 -0.53 -9.52 7.86
N SER A 76 -1.42 -9.29 8.82
CA SER A 76 -2.32 -10.33 9.34
C SER A 76 -3.42 -10.65 8.33
N ASN A 77 -4.10 -11.80 8.48
CA ASN A 77 -5.20 -12.20 7.58
C ASN A 77 -6.30 -11.12 7.47
N THR A 78 -6.63 -10.44 8.57
CA THR A 78 -7.57 -9.30 8.56
C THR A 78 -7.10 -8.16 7.64
N THR A 79 -5.80 -7.87 7.64
CA THR A 79 -5.22 -6.83 6.77
C THR A 79 -5.20 -7.29 5.32
N CYS A 80 -4.93 -8.58 5.04
CA CYS A 80 -5.03 -9.12 3.69
C CYS A 80 -6.46 -8.98 3.12
N ARG A 81 -7.49 -9.26 3.93
CA ARG A 81 -8.90 -9.03 3.54
C ARG A 81 -9.16 -7.56 3.23
N LEU A 82 -8.66 -6.65 4.08
CA LEU A 82 -8.80 -5.21 3.87
C LEU A 82 -8.08 -4.72 2.61
N VAL A 83 -6.91 -5.28 2.28
CA VAL A 83 -6.21 -4.97 1.03
C VAL A 83 -7.08 -5.35 -0.17
N ARG A 84 -7.69 -6.53 -0.16
CA ARG A 84 -8.57 -6.98 -1.25
C ARG A 84 -9.79 -6.09 -1.44
N SER A 85 -10.39 -5.59 -0.35
CA SER A 85 -11.55 -4.70 -0.44
C SER A 85 -11.19 -3.31 -0.99
N LEU A 86 -9.91 -2.97 -1.12
CA LEU A 86 -9.44 -1.70 -1.70
C LEU A 86 -9.10 -1.82 -3.20
N LEU A 87 -9.12 -3.04 -3.76
CA LEU A 87 -8.87 -3.28 -5.18
C LEU A 87 -10.20 -3.23 -5.96
N PRO A 88 -10.16 -2.82 -7.24
CA PRO A 88 -11.36 -2.69 -8.08
C PRO A 88 -11.99 -4.04 -8.46
#